data_AF-A0A2M7T659-F1
#
_entry.id   AF-A0A2M7T659-F1
#
_cell.length_a   1.000
_cell.length_b   1.000
_cell.length_c   1.000
_cell.angle_alpha   90.00
_cell.angle_beta   90.00
_cell.angle_gamma   90.00
#
_symmetry.space_group_name_H-M   'P 1'
#
loop_
_entity.id
_entity.type
_entity.pdbx_description
1 polymer ?
#
loop_
_entity_poly.entity_id
_entity_poly.type
_entity_poly.pdbx_seq_one_letter_code
_entity_poly.pdbx_strand_id
1 'polypeptide(L)'
;MPVVIGCLMPHPPIVIPDIGRDNLNRVTSTTDAMLKVAEQVAQAEPDALVFISPHSAGFTDSIAMRANPILEGSFAGFGSPEVRFSKKNDLA
;
A
#
# COMPACT_ATOMS: atom_id res chain seq x y z
N MET A 1 -16.11 14.51 8.22
CA MET A 1 -14.81 13.82 8.31
C MET A 1 -13.72 14.75 7.78
N PRO A 2 -12.77 15.18 8.64
CA PRO A 2 -11.56 15.86 8.19
C PRO A 2 -10.53 14.84 7.67
N VAL A 3 -9.54 15.32 6.92
CA VAL A 3 -8.29 14.57 6.69
C VAL A 3 -7.46 14.66 7.97
N VAL A 4 -7.20 13.52 8.61
CA VAL A 4 -6.47 13.48 9.90
C VAL A 4 -4.97 13.25 9.72
N ILE A 5 -4.55 12.66 8.62
CA ILE A 5 -3.14 12.39 8.32
C ILE A 5 -2.91 12.30 6.79
N GLY A 6 -1.74 12.73 6.34
CA GLY A 6 -1.25 12.53 4.99
C GLY A 6 0.16 11.96 5.03
N CYS A 7 0.42 10.92 4.23
CA CYS A 7 1.69 10.20 4.24
C CYS A 7 2.25 10.08 2.81
N LEU A 8 3.56 10.17 2.68
CA LEU A 8 4.29 9.83 1.46
C LEU A 8 5.15 8.60 1.76
N MET A 9 4.94 7.52 1.00
CA MET A 9 5.57 6.24 1.28
C MET A 9 6.06 5.59 -0.02
N PRO A 10 7.30 5.06 -0.07
CA PRO A 10 7.73 4.24 -1.18
C PRO A 10 6.99 2.90 -1.15
N HIS A 11 6.81 2.27 -2.31
CA HIS A 11 6.15 0.96 -2.45
C HIS A 11 6.99 -0.13 -3.16
N PRO A 12 8.32 -0.24 -2.93
CA PRO A 12 9.13 -1.21 -3.64
C PRO A 12 8.89 -2.62 -3.07
N PRO A 13 8.66 -3.64 -3.92
CA PRO A 13 8.42 -5.02 -3.47
C PRO A 13 9.53 -5.62 -2.59
N ILE A 14 10.77 -5.14 -2.69
CA ILE A 14 11.93 -5.63 -1.93
C ILE A 14 11.78 -5.51 -0.40
N VAL A 15 10.87 -4.66 0.10
CA VAL A 15 10.61 -4.53 1.55
C VAL A 15 9.76 -5.67 2.11
N ILE A 16 9.11 -6.45 1.24
CA ILE A 16 8.30 -7.60 1.66
C ILE A 16 9.23 -8.77 2.00
N PRO A 17 9.12 -9.40 3.19
CA PRO A 17 10.07 -10.43 3.63
C PRO A 17 10.31 -11.56 2.61
N ASP A 18 9.23 -12.11 2.05
CA ASP A 18 9.28 -13.23 1.09
C ASP A 18 9.96 -12.88 -0.24
N ILE A 19 9.99 -11.59 -0.58
CA ILE A 19 10.57 -11.06 -1.82
C ILE A 19 12.00 -10.59 -1.58
N GLY A 20 12.20 -9.77 -0.54
CA GLY A 20 13.49 -9.18 -0.21
C GLY A 20 14.52 -10.22 0.24
N ARG A 21 14.13 -11.18 1.08
CA ARG A 21 14.99 -12.23 1.63
C ARG A 21 16.32 -11.65 2.16
N ASP A 22 17.45 -12.13 1.65
CA ASP A 22 18.78 -11.67 2.03
C ASP A 22 19.06 -10.20 1.69
N ASN A 23 18.23 -9.57 0.83
CA ASN A 23 18.36 -8.14 0.48
C ASN A 23 17.62 -7.20 1.44
N LEU A 24 16.85 -7.70 2.43
CA LEU A 24 16.12 -6.84 3.37
C LEU A 24 17.06 -5.93 4.16
N ASN A 25 18.28 -6.39 4.44
CA ASN A 25 19.34 -5.62 5.10
C ASN A 25 19.74 -4.35 4.31
N ARG A 26 19.51 -4.31 2.99
CA ARG A 26 19.82 -3.16 2.14
C ARG A 26 18.78 -2.05 2.25
N VAL A 27 17.60 -2.36 2.78
CA VAL A 27 16.45 -1.44 2.86
C VAL A 27 15.96 -1.23 4.29
N THR A 28 16.70 -1.66 5.31
CA THR A 28 16.30 -1.56 6.73
C THR A 28 15.88 -0.14 7.12
N SER A 29 16.65 0.88 6.75
CA SER A 29 16.30 2.28 7.05
C SER A 29 14.97 2.72 6.42
N THR A 30 14.65 2.20 5.23
CA THR A 30 13.38 2.47 4.55
C THR A 30 12.25 1.72 5.25
N THR A 31 12.43 0.43 5.53
CA THR A 31 11.43 -0.39 6.24
C THR A 31 11.12 0.18 7.63
N ASP A 32 12.14 0.58 8.40
CA ASP A 32 11.96 1.18 9.72
C ASP A 32 11.19 2.50 9.67
N ALA A 33 11.47 3.33 8.66
CA ALA A 33 10.72 4.57 8.44
C ALA A 33 9.26 4.28 8.05
N MET A 34 9.02 3.29 7.19
CA MET A 34 7.66 2.88 6.81
C MET A 34 6.87 2.35 8.02
N LEU A 35 7.50 1.57 8.91
CA LEU A 35 6.87 1.08 10.14
C LEU A 35 6.48 2.23 11.08
N LYS A 36 7.33 3.24 11.24
CA LYS A 36 7.00 4.45 12.02
C LYS A 36 5.81 5.21 11.43
N VAL A 37 5.73 5.34 10.11
CA VAL A 37 4.57 5.94 9.44
C VAL A 37 3.32 5.09 9.70
N ALA A 38 3.41 3.76 9.64
CA ALA A 38 2.30 2.88 9.94
C ALA A 38 1.79 3.04 11.39
N GLU A 39 2.70 3.19 12.36
CA GLU A 39 2.35 3.50 13.75
C GLU A 39 1.61 4.84 13.87
N GLN A 40 2.09 5.89 13.18
CA GLN A 40 1.43 7.19 13.16
C GLN A 40 0.02 7.14 12.54
N VAL A 41 -0.15 6.37 11.46
CA VAL A 41 -1.46 6.15 10.83
C VAL A 41 -2.39 5.42 11.79
N ALA A 42 -1.91 4.39 12.50
CA ALA A 42 -2.70 3.67 13.50
C ALA A 42 -3.13 4.59 14.65
N GLN A 43 -2.24 5.45 15.15
CA GLN A 43 -2.54 6.42 16.21
C GLN A 43 -3.51 7.53 15.77
N ALA A 44 -3.53 7.87 14.49
CA ALA A 44 -4.47 8.85 13.94
C ALA A 44 -5.90 8.30 13.81
N GLU A 45 -6.10 6.98 13.98
CA GLU A 45 -7.39 6.29 13.94
C GLU A 45 -8.30 6.73 12.77
N PRO A 46 -7.84 6.68 11.51
CA PRO A 46 -8.67 7.09 10.38
C PRO A 46 -9.82 6.10 10.14
N ASP A 47 -11.02 6.63 9.89
CA ASP A 47 -12.18 5.81 9.50
C ASP A 47 -12.01 5.15 8.12
N ALA A 48 -11.18 5.73 7.24
CA ALA A 48 -10.90 5.23 5.91
C ALA A 48 -9.50 5.61 5.43
N LEU A 49 -8.89 4.77 4.58
CA LEU A 49 -7.58 5.03 3.95
C LEU A 49 -7.73 5.18 2.45
N VAL A 50 -7.23 6.30 1.90
CA VAL A 50 -7.18 6.56 0.46
C VAL A 50 -5.77 6.35 -0.05
N PHE A 51 -5.58 5.32 -0.88
CA PHE A 51 -4.29 5.01 -1.50
C PHE A 51 -4.20 5.63 -2.91
N ILE A 52 -3.21 6.50 -3.10
CA ILE A 52 -2.89 7.08 -4.41
C ILE A 52 -1.67 6.33 -4.95
N SER A 53 -1.81 5.68 -6.11
CA SER A 53 -0.79 4.82 -6.69
C SER A 53 -0.68 5.03 -8.21
N PRO A 54 0.54 5.00 -8.79
CA PRO A 54 0.74 5.14 -10.23
C PRO A 54 0.34 3.90 -11.04
N HIS A 55 -0.13 2.82 -10.41
CA HIS A 55 -0.46 1.56 -11.09
C HIS A 55 -1.89 1.47 -11.65
N SER A 56 -2.66 2.56 -11.59
CA SER A 56 -3.89 2.68 -12.38
C SER A 56 -3.54 2.97 -13.84
N ALA A 57 -4.45 2.64 -14.76
CA ALA A 57 -4.31 3.11 -16.14
C ALA A 57 -4.13 4.64 -16.13
N GLY A 58 -3.12 5.13 -16.84
CA GLY A 58 -2.88 6.56 -16.97
C GLY A 58 -3.92 7.15 -17.93
N PHE A 59 -4.65 8.17 -17.46
CA PHE A 59 -5.53 8.97 -18.29
C PHE A 59 -5.01 10.41 -18.32
N THR A 60 -5.05 11.05 -19.48
CA THR A 60 -4.48 12.40 -19.66
C THR A 60 -5.36 13.51 -19.08
N ASP A 61 -6.65 13.24 -18.89
CA ASP A 61 -7.69 14.22 -18.57
C ASP A 61 -8.55 13.81 -17.37
N SER A 62 -8.21 12.70 -16.70
CA SER A 62 -9.05 12.12 -15.67
C SER A 62 -8.25 11.39 -14.59
N ILE A 63 -8.86 11.29 -13.41
CA ILE A 63 -8.37 10.47 -12.30
C ILE A 63 -9.25 9.24 -12.22
N ALA A 64 -8.63 8.06 -12.23
CA ALA A 64 -9.33 6.80 -12.09
C ALA A 64 -9.35 6.33 -10.64
N MET A 65 -10.50 5.79 -10.22
CA MET A 65 -10.71 5.19 -8.90
C MET A 65 -11.25 3.77 -9.07
N ARG A 66 -10.79 2.84 -8.23
CA ARG A 66 -11.33 1.48 -8.22
C ARG A 66 -12.58 1.44 -7.34
N ALA A 67 -13.71 1.09 -7.93
CA ALA A 67 -15.02 1.02 -7.27
C ALA A 67 -15.56 -0.42 -7.08
N ASN A 68 -14.73 -1.44 -7.35
CA ASN A 68 -15.12 -2.83 -7.09
C ASN A 68 -15.44 -3.03 -5.60
N PRO A 69 -16.49 -3.79 -5.22
CA PRO A 69 -16.85 -3.99 -3.82
C PRO A 69 -15.77 -4.65 -2.97
N ILE A 70 -14.94 -5.47 -3.61
CA ILE A 70 -13.77 -6.10 -3.00
C ILE A 70 -12.55 -5.66 -3.81
N LEU A 71 -11.54 -5.16 -3.10
CA LEU A 71 -10.21 -4.87 -3.64
C LEU A 71 -9.31 -6.07 -3.39
N GLU A 72 -8.70 -6.58 -4.45
CA GLU A 72 -7.84 -7.76 -4.40
C GLU A 72 -6.50 -7.50 -5.11
N GLY A 73 -5.45 -8.16 -4.62
CA GLY A 73 -4.12 -8.09 -5.22
C GLY A 73 -3.18 -9.11 -4.59
N SER A 74 -2.09 -9.42 -5.28
CA SER A 74 -1.05 -10.32 -4.79
C SER A 74 0.34 -9.92 -5.28
N PHE A 75 1.36 -10.47 -4.62
CA PHE A 75 2.75 -10.37 -5.06
C PHE A 75 3.19 -11.57 -5.91
N ALA A 76 2.24 -12.27 -6.56
CA ALA A 76 2.56 -13.40 -7.45
C ALA A 76 3.53 -12.99 -8.58
N GLY A 77 3.40 -11.77 -9.11
CA GLY A 77 4.33 -11.22 -10.11
C GLY A 77 5.78 -11.05 -9.63
N PHE A 78 6.02 -11.14 -8.32
CA PHE A 78 7.33 -11.10 -7.69
C PHE A 78 7.74 -12.46 -7.11
N GLY A 79 7.05 -13.54 -7.47
CA GLY A 79 7.35 -14.89 -6.98
C GLY A 79 6.89 -15.18 -5.55
N SER A 80 6.02 -14.33 -4.97
CA SER A 80 5.38 -14.58 -3.68
C SER A 80 3.84 -14.58 -3.80
N PRO A 81 3.25 -15.66 -4.34
CA PRO A 81 1.79 -15.75 -4.56
C PRO A 81 1.00 -15.86 -3.25
N GLU A 82 1.63 -16.33 -2.18
CA GLU A 82 1.02 -16.48 -0.87
C GLU A 82 0.76 -15.12 -0.20
N VAL A 83 1.54 -14.10 -0.56
CA VAL A 83 1.27 -12.71 -0.13
C VAL A 83 0.18 -12.13 -1.02
N ARG A 84 -1.06 -12.33 -0.59
CA ARG A 84 -2.29 -11.85 -1.25
C ARG A 84 -3.22 -11.16 -0.26
N PHE A 85 -4.01 -10.22 -0.77
CA PHE A 85 -4.96 -9.43 0.01
C PHE A 85 -6.32 -9.44 -0.67
N SER A 86 -7.37 -9.48 0.14
CA SER A 86 -8.77 -9.26 -0.25
C SER A 86 -9.42 -8.43 0.85
N LYS A 87 -9.95 -7.25 0.49
CA LYS A 87 -10.52 -6.27 1.43
C LYS A 87 -11.79 -5.67 0.86
N LYS A 88 -12.78 -5.40 1.73
CA LYS A 88 -13.97 -4.63 1.35
C LYS A 88 -13.55 -3.21 0.96
N ASN A 89 -14.15 -2.70 -0.11
CA ASN A 89 -14.05 -1.32 -0.52
C ASN A 89 -15.18 -0.51 0.15
N ASP A 90 -14.85 0.64 0.73
CA ASP A 90 -15.83 1.53 1.37
C ASP A 90 -16.77 2.20 0.37
N LEU A 91 -16.45 2.17 -0.92
CA LEU A 91 -17.28 2.72 -2.00
C LEU A 91 -18.48 1.84 -2.38
N ALA A 92 -18.62 0.65 -1.78
CA ALA A 92 -19.65 -0.35 -2.12
C ALA A 92 -20.58 -0.73 -0.96
#